data_AF-A0A3B4DWD2-F1
#
_entry.id   AF-A0A3B4DWD2-F1
#
_cell.length_a   1.000
_cell.length_b   1.000
_cell.length_c   1.000
_cell.angle_alpha   90.00
_cell.angle_beta   90.00
_cell.angle_gamma   90.00
#
_symmetry.space_group_name_H-M   'P 1'
#
loop_
_entity.id
_entity.type
_entity.pdbx_description
1 polymer ?
#
loop_
_entity_poly.entity_id
_entity_poly.type
_entity_poly.pdbx_seq_one_letter_code
_entity_poly.pdbx_strand_id
1 'polypeptide(L)'
;MSSLSLLSALLLLSSLLQASVDESFRDCSQFLYHQRPPRGVRLEGLHTICQRYDDEPRYATLYDPARHIPLYSAYTFKGSTGEKTDSHPWMYEPQLLSTSETGNMQPFRQTGADQHLEQTQAVLADYTDALSYERGQLTPDQHQSSPADKAATYTLTNVVPITGEFLRNHWEPYLDTIRQRLNNYCRGTAYIVTGITTAGRAIRRGNINRVTIPKHIWSAYCCPDFDPGVPYDVRYKFPSYAVYGLNDVLDNYVNEVSPKRLEALVRREMPVDQDFQLFHSNCIPAV
;
A
#
# COMPACT_ATOMS: atom_id res chain seq x y z
N MET A 1 42.05 41.40 -12.38
CA MET A 1 40.64 41.48 -11.94
C MET A 1 39.80 40.32 -12.53
N SER A 2 40.31 39.08 -12.51
CA SER A 2 39.62 37.94 -13.17
C SER A 2 39.39 36.73 -12.28
N SER A 3 39.83 36.77 -11.02
CA SER A 3 39.74 35.63 -10.10
C SER A 3 38.46 35.63 -9.25
N LEU A 4 37.81 36.80 -9.09
CA LEU A 4 36.60 36.95 -8.26
C LEU A 4 35.31 36.56 -9.00
N SER A 5 35.26 36.67 -10.33
CA SER A 5 34.06 36.30 -11.10
C SER A 5 33.84 34.79 -11.24
N LEU A 6 34.89 33.97 -11.15
CA LEU A 6 34.77 32.50 -11.24
C LEU A 6 34.23 31.87 -9.95
N LEU A 7 34.56 32.42 -8.78
CA LEU A 7 34.03 31.96 -7.49
C LEU A 7 32.55 32.32 -7.32
N SER A 8 32.10 33.46 -7.83
CA SER A 8 30.67 33.84 -7.83
C SER A 8 29.84 32.95 -8.75
N ALA A 9 30.40 32.47 -9.87
CA ALA A 9 29.70 31.56 -10.77
C ALA A 9 29.53 30.15 -10.17
N LEU A 10 30.53 29.63 -9.45
CA LEU A 10 30.40 28.33 -8.76
C LEU A 10 29.40 28.34 -7.59
N LEU A 11 29.27 29.47 -6.89
CA LEU A 11 28.30 29.61 -5.78
C LEU A 11 26.84 29.77 -6.25
N LEU A 12 26.62 30.15 -7.51
CA LEU A 12 25.28 30.22 -8.12
C LEU A 12 24.82 28.89 -8.75
N LEU A 13 25.73 27.93 -8.93
CA LEU A 13 25.41 26.58 -9.40
C LEU A 13 25.14 25.59 -8.26
N SER A 14 25.49 25.92 -7.02
CA SER A 14 25.21 25.09 -5.84
C SER A 14 23.78 25.20 -5.29
N SER A 15 22.93 26.06 -5.86
CA SER A 15 21.58 26.34 -5.34
C SER A 15 20.42 25.69 -6.13
N LEU A 16 20.68 24.79 -7.09
CA LEU A 16 19.64 24.15 -7.91
C LEU A 16 19.53 22.62 -7.74
N LEU A 17 19.89 22.11 -6.57
CA LEU A 17 19.52 20.76 -6.14
C LEU A 17 18.83 20.83 -4.78
N GLN A 18 17.78 21.65 -4.68
CA GLN A 18 16.68 21.29 -3.80
C GLN A 18 15.98 20.11 -4.47
N ALA A 19 16.41 18.89 -4.15
CA ALA A 19 15.52 17.75 -4.30
C ALA A 19 14.28 18.11 -3.49
N SER A 20 13.19 18.45 -4.17
CA SER A 20 11.90 18.67 -3.52
C SER A 20 11.63 17.42 -2.70
N VAL A 21 11.69 17.55 -1.37
CA VAL A 21 11.20 16.50 -0.49
C VAL A 21 9.72 16.40 -0.83
N ASP A 22 9.34 15.30 -1.46
CA ASP A 22 7.95 14.98 -1.69
C ASP A 22 7.26 15.04 -0.31
N GLU A 23 6.35 15.99 -0.14
CA GLU A 23 5.63 16.18 1.14
C GLU A 23 4.66 15.02 1.41
N SER A 24 4.43 14.16 0.40
CA SER A 24 3.60 12.97 0.58
C SER A 24 4.14 12.08 1.68
N PHE A 25 3.22 11.63 2.55
CA PHE A 25 3.52 10.73 3.66
C PHE A 25 4.54 11.25 4.69
N ARG A 26 4.79 12.56 4.79
CA ARG A 26 5.74 13.13 5.75
C ARG A 26 5.56 12.57 7.18
N ASP A 27 4.32 12.47 7.65
CA ASP A 27 3.95 12.03 9.00
C ASP A 27 3.95 10.51 9.21
N CYS A 28 4.19 9.73 8.15
CA CYS A 28 4.23 8.25 8.19
C CYS A 28 5.37 7.68 7.34
N SER A 29 6.40 8.48 7.06
CA SER A 29 7.51 8.10 6.18
C SER A 29 8.34 6.96 6.75
N GLN A 30 8.27 6.68 8.05
CA GLN A 30 8.89 5.53 8.69
C GLN A 30 8.43 4.17 8.12
N PHE A 31 7.28 4.12 7.45
CA PHE A 31 6.78 2.91 6.80
C PHE A 31 7.30 2.72 5.37
N LEU A 32 8.07 3.68 4.87
CA LEU A 32 8.63 3.71 3.53
C LEU A 32 10.14 3.44 3.60
N TYR A 33 10.64 2.60 2.69
CA TYR A 33 12.08 2.30 2.65
C TYR A 33 12.87 3.58 2.35
N HIS A 34 13.86 3.90 3.20
CA HIS A 34 14.55 5.20 3.21
C HIS A 34 13.62 6.43 3.25
N GLN A 35 12.43 6.29 3.85
CA GLN A 35 11.45 7.39 3.94
C GLN A 35 11.02 7.94 2.58
N ARG A 36 11.04 7.09 1.54
CA ARG A 36 10.66 7.49 0.17
C ARG A 36 9.53 6.63 -0.37
N PRO A 37 8.43 7.24 -0.86
CA PRO A 37 7.33 6.50 -1.46
C PRO A 37 7.74 5.88 -2.81
N PRO A 38 6.94 4.94 -3.34
CA PRO A 38 7.05 4.53 -4.73
C PRO A 38 7.07 5.75 -5.67
N ARG A 39 8.07 5.81 -6.54
CA ARG A 39 8.27 6.93 -7.49
C ARG A 39 7.40 6.75 -8.72
N GLY A 40 7.11 7.85 -9.42
CA GLY A 40 6.46 7.84 -10.74
C GLY A 40 4.94 7.70 -10.65
N VAL A 41 4.35 7.93 -9.47
CA VAL A 41 2.89 8.00 -9.32
C VAL A 41 2.48 9.47 -9.34
N ARG A 42 1.59 9.83 -10.26
CA ARG A 42 1.04 11.19 -10.33
C ARG A 42 0.00 11.37 -9.24
N LEU A 43 0.23 12.32 -8.34
CA LEU A 43 -0.63 12.55 -7.17
C LEU A 43 -1.87 13.41 -7.47
N GLU A 44 -2.05 13.89 -8.70
CA GLU A 44 -3.19 14.73 -9.07
C GLU A 44 -4.52 13.99 -8.85
N GLY A 45 -5.37 14.54 -7.98
CA GLY A 45 -6.65 13.94 -7.60
C GLY A 45 -6.54 12.76 -6.63
N LEU A 46 -5.34 12.42 -6.16
CA LEU A 46 -5.10 11.35 -5.18
C LEU A 46 -4.81 11.93 -3.80
N HIS A 47 -5.10 11.17 -2.76
CA HIS A 47 -4.88 11.54 -1.37
C HIS A 47 -3.85 10.64 -0.72
N THR A 48 -2.83 11.24 -0.10
CA THR A 48 -1.86 10.51 0.73
C THR A 48 -2.37 10.48 2.16
N ILE A 49 -2.64 9.29 2.69
CA ILE A 49 -3.22 9.10 4.02
C ILE A 49 -2.13 8.51 4.93
N CYS A 50 -1.87 9.23 6.03
CA CYS A 50 -1.18 8.68 7.20
C CYS A 50 -2.24 8.00 8.05
N GLN A 51 -2.31 6.67 8.00
CA GLN A 51 -3.34 5.90 8.66
C GLN A 51 -3.03 5.88 10.16
N ARG A 52 -3.84 6.57 10.97
CA ARG A 52 -3.64 6.65 12.42
C ARG A 52 -4.72 5.92 13.19
N TYR A 53 -4.30 5.19 14.20
CA TYR A 53 -5.19 4.53 15.15
C TYR A 53 -4.62 4.69 16.55
N ASP A 54 -5.45 5.18 17.47
CA ASP A 54 -5.05 5.57 18.83
C ASP A 54 -3.96 6.65 18.83
N ASP A 55 -4.16 7.69 18.01
CA ASP A 55 -3.26 8.84 17.75
C ASP A 55 -1.89 8.50 17.16
N GLU A 56 -1.59 7.22 16.99
CA GLU A 56 -0.33 6.71 16.47
C GLU A 56 -0.42 6.38 14.97
N PRO A 57 0.59 6.76 14.17
CA PRO A 57 0.68 6.36 12.77
C PRO A 57 0.96 4.85 12.65
N ARG A 58 0.24 4.17 11.75
CA ARG A 58 0.28 2.69 11.62
C ARG A 58 0.80 2.23 10.26
N TYR A 59 0.40 2.91 9.19
CA TYR A 59 0.86 2.66 7.82
C TYR A 59 0.51 3.85 6.90
N ALA A 60 1.02 3.82 5.67
CA ALA A 60 0.76 4.81 4.64
C ALA A 60 -0.18 4.24 3.57
N THR A 61 -1.10 5.04 3.05
CA THR A 61 -2.00 4.66 1.95
C THR A 61 -2.11 5.76 0.91
N LEU A 62 -1.91 5.45 -0.38
CA LEU A 62 -2.30 6.32 -1.48
C LEU A 62 -3.71 5.96 -1.94
N TYR A 63 -4.63 6.90 -1.79
CA TYR A 63 -6.06 6.69 -1.99
C TYR A 63 -6.60 7.49 -3.18
N ASP A 64 -7.47 6.87 -3.96
CA ASP A 64 -8.20 7.50 -5.05
C ASP A 64 -9.66 7.74 -4.61
N PRO A 65 -10.03 8.98 -4.22
CA PRO A 65 -11.39 9.29 -3.78
C PRO A 65 -12.40 9.28 -4.93
N ALA A 66 -11.98 9.45 -6.19
CA ALA A 66 -12.89 9.37 -7.33
C ALA A 66 -13.30 7.92 -7.63
N ARG A 67 -12.44 6.96 -7.27
CA ARG A 67 -12.64 5.52 -7.46
C ARG A 67 -12.95 4.75 -6.17
N HIS A 68 -13.01 5.47 -5.05
CA HIS A 68 -13.19 4.97 -3.69
C HIS A 68 -12.30 3.77 -3.34
N ILE A 69 -11.02 3.81 -3.75
CA ILE A 69 -10.12 2.65 -3.65
C ILE A 69 -8.68 3.08 -3.28
N PRO A 70 -7.97 2.34 -2.40
CA PRO A 70 -6.53 2.51 -2.27
C PRO A 70 -5.80 1.95 -3.49
N LEU A 71 -4.87 2.74 -4.03
CA LEU A 71 -3.98 2.31 -5.12
C LEU A 71 -2.82 1.47 -4.58
N TYR A 72 -2.26 1.88 -3.44
CA TYR A 72 -1.33 1.08 -2.66
C TYR A 72 -1.35 1.48 -1.18
N SER A 73 -0.91 0.56 -0.32
CA SER A 73 -0.54 0.80 1.07
C SER A 73 0.90 0.36 1.31
N ALA A 74 1.61 1.07 2.19
CA ALA A 74 2.97 0.77 2.60
C ALA A 74 3.10 0.68 4.13
N TYR A 75 3.76 -0.38 4.61
CA TYR A 75 3.85 -0.70 6.04
C TYR A 75 5.17 -1.44 6.34
N THR A 76 5.55 -1.46 7.62
CA THR A 76 6.62 -2.33 8.11
C THR A 76 6.03 -3.64 8.60
N PHE A 77 6.60 -4.77 8.20
CA PHE A 77 6.25 -6.08 8.77
C PHE A 77 6.58 -6.12 10.26
N LYS A 78 5.64 -6.58 11.11
CA LYS A 78 5.77 -6.48 12.57
C LYS A 78 6.21 -7.77 13.27
N GLY A 79 6.53 -8.82 12.52
CA GLY A 79 6.87 -10.13 13.08
C GLY A 79 5.66 -10.76 13.79
N SER A 80 4.82 -11.48 13.06
CA SER A 80 3.53 -11.97 13.55
C SER A 80 3.43 -13.49 13.57
N THR A 81 2.60 -14.01 14.47
CA THR A 81 2.21 -15.43 14.54
C THR A 81 1.26 -15.84 13.42
N GLY A 82 0.62 -14.86 12.76
CA GLY A 82 -0.38 -15.07 11.70
C GLY A 82 -1.81 -15.19 12.22
N GLU A 83 -2.02 -15.10 13.54
CA GLU A 83 -3.35 -15.10 14.15
C GLU A 83 -4.17 -13.92 13.64
N LYS A 84 -5.37 -14.19 13.11
CA LYS A 84 -6.29 -13.14 12.66
C LYS A 84 -7.20 -12.70 13.80
N THR A 85 -7.52 -11.40 13.86
CA THR A 85 -8.49 -10.88 14.84
C THR A 85 -9.77 -10.37 14.18
N ASP A 86 -10.79 -11.24 14.09
CA ASP A 86 -12.05 -10.91 13.39
C ASP A 86 -13.01 -10.00 14.18
N SER A 87 -12.58 -9.46 15.33
CA SER A 87 -13.46 -8.74 16.26
C SER A 87 -13.42 -7.22 16.13
N HIS A 88 -12.68 -6.65 15.18
CA HIS A 88 -12.56 -5.20 15.06
C HIS A 88 -13.70 -4.59 14.22
N PRO A 89 -14.30 -3.47 14.67
CA PRO A 89 -15.29 -2.77 13.85
C PRO A 89 -14.62 -2.17 12.62
N TRP A 90 -15.36 -2.13 11.51
CA TRP A 90 -14.92 -1.41 10.31
C TRP A 90 -14.92 0.10 10.56
N MET A 91 -13.90 0.76 10.02
CA MET A 91 -13.62 2.18 10.22
C MET A 91 -13.55 2.95 8.89
N TYR A 92 -13.70 4.26 9.01
CA TYR A 92 -13.54 5.25 7.93
C TYR A 92 -12.47 6.27 8.32
N GLU A 93 -12.02 7.05 7.35
CA GLU A 93 -11.05 8.13 7.54
C GLU A 93 -11.74 9.51 7.58
N PRO A 94 -11.92 10.13 8.76
CA PRO A 94 -12.55 11.44 8.86
C PRO A 94 -11.80 12.52 8.08
N GLN A 95 -10.46 12.45 8.01
CA GLN A 95 -9.62 13.38 7.25
C GLN A 95 -9.90 13.42 5.73
N LEU A 96 -10.65 12.45 5.18
CA LEU A 96 -11.12 12.51 3.79
C LEU A 96 -12.40 13.34 3.62
N LEU A 97 -13.13 13.64 4.71
CA LEU A 97 -14.33 14.47 4.68
C LEU A 97 -14.00 15.96 4.64
N SER A 98 -13.04 16.39 5.46
CA SER A 98 -12.57 17.76 5.58
C SER A 98 -11.20 17.79 6.24
N THR A 99 -10.39 18.80 5.92
CA THR A 99 -9.07 19.02 6.55
C THR A 99 -9.16 19.43 8.02
N SER A 100 -10.35 19.78 8.52
CA SER A 100 -10.60 20.09 9.93
C SER A 100 -10.88 18.87 10.78
N GLU A 101 -11.15 17.71 10.17
CA GLU A 101 -11.45 16.47 10.87
C GLU A 101 -10.19 15.83 11.46
N THR A 102 -10.39 14.91 12.41
CA THR A 102 -9.28 14.16 13.01
C THR A 102 -8.58 13.27 11.97
N GLY A 103 -7.26 13.15 12.10
CA GLY A 103 -6.45 12.20 11.33
C GLY A 103 -6.56 10.76 11.82
N ASN A 104 -7.33 10.50 12.89
CA ASN A 104 -7.55 9.15 13.40
C ASN A 104 -8.75 8.50 12.75
N MET A 105 -8.57 7.25 12.32
CA MET A 105 -9.66 6.42 11.82
C MET A 105 -10.73 6.20 12.91
N GLN A 106 -11.99 6.15 12.49
CA GLN A 106 -13.13 6.02 13.42
C GLN A 106 -14.07 4.91 12.99
N PRO A 107 -14.71 4.19 13.94
CA PRO A 107 -15.69 3.17 13.60
C PRO A 107 -16.92 3.79 12.94
N PHE A 108 -17.45 3.10 11.93
CA PHE A 108 -18.76 3.45 11.37
C PHE A 108 -19.83 3.41 12.47
N ARG A 109 -20.65 4.46 12.57
CA ARG A 109 -21.83 4.46 13.44
C ARG A 109 -22.91 3.57 12.81
N GLN A 110 -23.71 2.92 13.65
CA GLN A 110 -24.78 2.02 13.19
C GLN A 110 -25.92 2.76 12.47
N THR A 111 -26.05 4.07 12.69
CA THR A 111 -27.03 4.93 12.00
C THR A 111 -26.42 5.43 10.69
N GLY A 112 -27.02 5.00 9.56
CA GLY A 112 -26.84 5.45 8.16
C GLY A 112 -25.60 6.26 7.77
N ALA A 113 -24.94 5.87 6.68
CA ALA A 113 -23.83 6.64 6.12
C ALA A 113 -24.25 8.09 5.82
N ASP A 114 -23.50 9.05 6.35
CA ASP A 114 -23.62 10.46 5.98
C ASP A 114 -23.41 10.59 4.45
N GLN A 115 -24.29 11.33 3.77
CA GLN A 115 -24.20 11.55 2.33
C GLN A 115 -22.85 12.14 1.92
N HIS A 116 -22.21 12.91 2.81
CA HIS A 116 -20.86 13.44 2.58
C HIS A 116 -19.78 12.35 2.61
N LEU A 117 -19.93 11.36 3.48
CA LEU A 117 -19.01 10.22 3.61
C LEU A 117 -18.97 9.37 2.34
N GLU A 118 -20.14 9.14 1.74
CA GLU A 118 -20.26 8.37 0.51
C GLU A 118 -19.63 9.05 -0.71
N GLN A 119 -19.38 10.36 -0.65
CA GLN A 119 -18.75 11.09 -1.76
C GLN A 119 -17.24 10.94 -1.75
N THR A 120 -16.61 10.86 -0.57
CA THR A 120 -15.16 10.94 -0.43
C THR A 120 -14.50 9.58 -0.27
N GLN A 121 -15.23 8.57 0.21
CA GLN A 121 -14.68 7.23 0.43
C GLN A 121 -15.74 6.13 0.30
N ALA A 122 -15.26 4.88 0.26
CA ALA A 122 -16.12 3.71 0.30
C ALA A 122 -16.84 3.60 1.66
N VAL A 123 -18.09 3.14 1.63
CA VAL A 123 -18.87 2.83 2.83
C VAL A 123 -19.27 1.36 2.87
N LEU A 124 -19.70 0.88 4.04
CA LEU A 124 -20.11 -0.53 4.21
C LEU A 124 -21.23 -0.95 3.24
N ALA A 125 -22.17 -0.04 2.96
CA ALA A 125 -23.26 -0.26 2.03
C ALA A 125 -22.79 -0.51 0.58
N ASP A 126 -21.57 -0.08 0.22
CA ASP A 126 -21.02 -0.35 -1.11
C ASP A 126 -20.65 -1.82 -1.32
N TYR A 127 -20.49 -2.59 -0.25
CA TYR A 127 -20.14 -4.02 -0.29
C TYR A 127 -21.33 -4.95 -0.02
N THR A 128 -22.49 -4.43 0.39
CA THR A 128 -23.64 -5.24 0.82
C THR A 128 -24.17 -6.17 -0.27
N ASP A 129 -24.31 -5.66 -1.51
CA ASP A 129 -24.86 -6.42 -2.64
C ASP A 129 -23.78 -7.05 -3.54
N ALA A 130 -22.51 -6.87 -3.18
CA ALA A 130 -21.36 -7.34 -3.95
C ALA A 130 -20.99 -8.79 -3.60
N LEU A 131 -21.94 -9.72 -3.71
CA LEU A 131 -21.82 -11.10 -3.19
C LEU A 131 -20.63 -11.92 -3.71
N SER A 132 -20.08 -11.55 -4.87
CA SER A 132 -18.89 -12.21 -5.45
C SER A 132 -17.56 -11.71 -4.88
N TYR A 133 -17.59 -10.62 -4.10
CA TYR A 133 -16.41 -9.93 -3.62
C TYR A 133 -16.36 -9.88 -2.10
N GLU A 134 -15.14 -9.99 -1.61
CA GLU A 134 -14.78 -9.82 -0.22
C GLU A 134 -13.89 -8.61 -0.04
N ARG A 135 -13.85 -8.14 1.20
CA ARG A 135 -13.05 -7.00 1.63
C ARG A 135 -11.63 -7.47 1.90
N GLY A 136 -10.77 -7.36 0.89
CA GLY A 136 -9.36 -7.71 1.02
C GLY A 136 -8.49 -6.54 1.45
N GLN A 137 -7.68 -6.74 2.48
CA GLN A 137 -6.80 -5.71 3.03
C GLN A 137 -5.47 -5.63 2.27
N LEU A 138 -5.03 -4.42 1.91
CA LEU A 138 -3.70 -4.20 1.32
C LEU A 138 -2.59 -4.29 2.39
N THR A 139 -2.84 -3.74 3.58
CA THR A 139 -2.07 -3.98 4.80
C THR A 139 -2.77 -5.08 5.59
N PRO A 140 -2.30 -6.35 5.55
CA PRO A 140 -3.05 -7.47 6.13
C PRO A 140 -2.91 -7.53 7.65
N ASP A 141 -4.02 -7.83 8.34
CA ASP A 141 -4.04 -8.09 9.79
C ASP A 141 -2.99 -9.15 10.22
N GLN A 142 -2.84 -10.19 9.40
CA GLN A 142 -1.91 -11.29 9.67
C GLN A 142 -0.43 -10.90 9.59
N HIS A 143 -0.09 -9.71 9.07
CA HIS A 143 1.29 -9.17 9.08
C HIS A 143 1.55 -8.23 10.27
N GLN A 144 0.52 -7.95 11.08
CA GLN A 144 0.59 -7.12 12.27
C GLN A 144 0.71 -7.99 13.53
N SER A 145 1.34 -7.44 14.58
CA SER A 145 1.62 -8.17 15.83
C SER A 145 0.82 -7.65 17.03
N SER A 146 0.75 -6.34 17.24
CA SER A 146 -0.01 -5.77 18.35
C SER A 146 -1.52 -5.68 18.05
N PRO A 147 -2.40 -5.76 19.06
CA PRO A 147 -3.84 -5.57 18.85
C PRO A 147 -4.19 -4.22 18.19
N ALA A 148 -3.45 -3.15 18.50
CA ALA A 148 -3.69 -1.84 17.91
C ALA A 148 -3.26 -1.77 16.43
N ASP A 149 -2.13 -2.38 16.07
CA ASP A 149 -1.71 -2.46 14.66
C ASP A 149 -2.70 -3.31 13.83
N LYS A 150 -3.19 -4.39 14.43
CA LYS A 150 -4.25 -5.25 13.87
C LYS A 150 -5.54 -4.49 13.64
N ALA A 151 -6.06 -3.82 14.67
CA ALA A 151 -7.25 -2.99 14.60
C ALA A 151 -7.15 -1.95 13.47
N ALA A 152 -5.99 -1.30 13.33
CA ALA A 152 -5.77 -0.27 12.31
C ALA A 152 -5.94 -0.75 10.87
N THR A 153 -5.88 -2.08 10.61
CA THR A 153 -6.07 -2.63 9.26
C THR A 153 -7.54 -2.66 8.83
N TYR A 154 -8.49 -2.46 9.75
CA TYR A 154 -9.94 -2.54 9.52
C TYR A 154 -10.58 -1.21 9.11
N THR A 155 -9.89 -0.40 8.31
CA THR A 155 -10.45 0.80 7.66
C THR A 155 -10.74 0.52 6.18
N LEU A 156 -11.85 1.05 5.63
CA LEU A 156 -12.20 0.82 4.22
C LEU A 156 -11.23 1.49 3.24
N THR A 157 -10.44 2.46 3.68
CA THR A 157 -9.35 3.03 2.88
C THR A 157 -8.16 2.08 2.74
N ASN A 158 -8.12 0.96 3.46
CA ASN A 158 -7.12 -0.11 3.31
C ASN A 158 -7.68 -1.34 2.57
N VAL A 159 -8.92 -1.27 2.09
CA VAL A 159 -9.66 -2.42 1.56
C VAL A 159 -9.92 -2.30 0.06
N VAL A 160 -9.82 -3.42 -0.64
CA VAL A 160 -10.20 -3.56 -2.04
C VAL A 160 -11.15 -4.74 -2.24
N PRO A 161 -12.07 -4.71 -3.24
CA PRO A 161 -12.87 -5.88 -3.59
C PRO A 161 -12.01 -7.00 -4.18
N ILE A 162 -11.96 -8.15 -3.51
CA ILE A 162 -11.26 -9.35 -3.99
C ILE A 162 -12.27 -10.46 -4.24
N THR A 163 -12.19 -11.18 -5.35
CA THR A 163 -13.06 -12.35 -5.54
C THR A 163 -12.81 -13.37 -4.42
N GLY A 164 -13.87 -13.90 -3.84
CA GLY A 164 -13.74 -14.81 -2.69
C GLY A 164 -12.95 -16.09 -2.98
N GLU A 165 -12.94 -16.53 -4.24
CA GLU A 165 -12.06 -17.62 -4.72
C GLU A 165 -10.60 -17.19 -4.51
N PHE A 166 -10.15 -16.16 -5.24
CA PHE A 166 -8.76 -15.73 -5.24
C PHE A 166 -8.27 -15.40 -3.83
N LEU A 167 -9.09 -14.71 -3.03
CA LEU A 167 -8.74 -14.33 -1.67
C LEU A 167 -8.40 -15.55 -0.81
N ARG A 168 -9.36 -16.48 -0.67
CA ARG A 168 -9.23 -17.61 0.27
C ARG A 168 -8.25 -18.67 -0.21
N ASN A 169 -8.25 -18.97 -1.50
CA ASN A 169 -7.52 -20.13 -2.02
C ASN A 169 -6.09 -19.79 -2.45
N HIS A 170 -5.81 -18.52 -2.77
CA HIS A 170 -4.52 -18.13 -3.35
C HIS A 170 -3.84 -16.99 -2.59
N TRP A 171 -4.55 -15.90 -2.31
CA TRP A 171 -3.94 -14.71 -1.75
C TRP A 171 -3.61 -14.86 -0.26
N GLU A 172 -4.57 -15.24 0.59
CA GLU A 172 -4.33 -15.39 2.04
C GLU A 172 -3.26 -16.46 2.38
N PRO A 173 -3.25 -17.65 1.75
CA PRO A 173 -2.18 -18.63 1.96
C PRO A 173 -0.81 -18.09 1.55
N TYR A 174 -0.76 -17.28 0.50
CA TYR A 174 0.48 -16.70 0.03
C TYR A 174 0.98 -15.55 0.94
N LEU A 175 0.08 -14.75 1.51
CA LEU A 175 0.44 -13.80 2.55
C LEU A 175 1.07 -14.52 3.76
N ASP A 176 0.57 -15.71 4.14
CA ASP A 176 1.20 -16.51 5.21
C ASP A 176 2.60 -16.99 4.82
N THR A 177 2.79 -17.35 3.55
CA THR A 177 4.12 -17.68 3.00
C THR A 177 5.10 -16.51 3.13
N ILE A 178 4.67 -15.27 2.83
CA ILE A 178 5.49 -14.08 3.02
C ILE A 178 5.81 -13.89 4.51
N ARG A 179 4.81 -14.01 5.39
CA ARG A 179 4.99 -13.89 6.84
C ARG A 179 6.05 -14.85 7.36
N GLN A 180 5.95 -16.14 7.03
CA GLN A 180 6.94 -17.15 7.44
C GLN A 180 8.33 -16.84 6.90
N ARG A 181 8.44 -16.46 5.62
CA ARG A 181 9.70 -16.10 4.98
C ARG A 181 10.38 -14.92 5.69
N LEU A 182 9.64 -13.85 5.96
CA LEU A 182 10.18 -12.67 6.61
C LEU A 182 10.51 -12.91 8.08
N ASN A 183 9.68 -13.67 8.81
CA ASN A 183 9.99 -14.09 10.19
C ASN A 183 11.30 -14.89 10.26
N ASN A 184 11.53 -15.81 9.31
CA ASN A 184 12.66 -16.72 9.37
C ASN A 184 13.97 -16.07 8.92
N TYR A 185 13.91 -15.12 7.99
CA TYR A 185 15.10 -14.68 7.26
C TYR A 185 15.31 -13.16 7.24
N CYS A 186 14.34 -12.33 7.59
CA CYS A 186 14.57 -10.90 7.71
C CYS A 186 15.04 -10.57 9.13
N ARG A 187 16.24 -9.98 9.26
CA ARG A 187 16.83 -9.63 10.57
C ARG A 187 16.51 -8.19 10.98
N GLY A 188 16.38 -7.30 10.00
CA GLY A 188 16.01 -5.91 10.20
C GLY A 188 14.53 -5.62 9.93
N THR A 189 14.23 -4.36 9.62
CA THR A 189 12.89 -3.93 9.21
C THR A 189 12.61 -4.36 7.77
N ALA A 190 11.55 -5.16 7.58
CA ALA A 190 11.01 -5.40 6.25
C ALA A 190 9.95 -4.34 5.92
N TYR A 191 10.15 -3.63 4.81
CA TYR A 191 9.22 -2.66 4.25
C TYR A 191 8.39 -3.35 3.17
N ILE A 192 7.07 -3.24 3.24
CA ILE A 192 6.16 -3.87 2.29
C ILE A 192 5.31 -2.80 1.63
N VAL A 193 5.15 -2.90 0.31
CA VAL A 193 4.17 -2.13 -0.47
C VAL A 193 3.22 -3.12 -1.13
N THR A 194 1.94 -3.01 -0.83
CA THR A 194 0.87 -3.80 -1.47
C THR A 194 -0.01 -2.84 -2.24
N GLY A 195 -0.39 -3.19 -3.46
CA GLY A 195 -1.24 -2.35 -4.28
C GLY A 195 -2.01 -3.12 -5.32
N ILE A 196 -2.64 -2.35 -6.21
CA ILE A 196 -3.54 -2.89 -7.23
C ILE A 196 -3.16 -2.42 -8.64
N THR A 197 -3.75 -3.08 -9.63
CA THR A 197 -3.95 -2.53 -10.97
C THR A 197 -5.43 -2.52 -11.28
N THR A 198 -5.89 -1.72 -12.24
CA THR A 198 -7.34 -1.57 -12.53
C THR A 198 -7.65 -1.88 -13.99
N ALA A 199 -8.89 -2.28 -14.27
CA ALA A 199 -9.39 -2.54 -15.63
C ALA A 199 -10.71 -1.83 -15.94
N GLY A 200 -11.04 -0.77 -15.18
CA GLY A 200 -12.27 0.01 -15.36
C GLY A 200 -13.57 -0.65 -14.85
N ARG A 201 -13.47 -1.81 -14.19
CA ARG A 201 -14.60 -2.46 -13.50
C ARG A 201 -14.85 -1.79 -12.15
N ALA A 202 -16.11 -1.73 -11.71
CA ALA A 202 -16.50 -1.20 -10.41
C ALA A 202 -17.72 -1.94 -9.84
N ILE A 203 -17.80 -2.01 -8.52
CA ILE A 203 -19.03 -2.36 -7.82
C ILE A 203 -20.03 -1.23 -8.06
N ARG A 204 -21.26 -1.61 -8.40
CA ARG A 204 -22.36 -0.66 -8.64
C ARG A 204 -23.36 -0.73 -7.52
N ARG A 205 -23.83 0.43 -7.09
CA ARG A 205 -24.96 0.56 -6.17
C ARG A 205 -26.05 1.36 -6.89
N GLY A 206 -27.12 0.67 -7.28
CA GLY A 206 -28.04 1.18 -8.30
C GLY A 206 -27.32 1.44 -9.62
N ASN A 207 -27.48 2.63 -10.18
CA ASN A 207 -26.88 2.99 -11.47
C ASN A 207 -25.49 3.64 -11.37
N ILE A 208 -24.95 3.81 -10.17
CA ILE A 208 -23.71 4.55 -9.92
C ILE A 208 -22.55 3.58 -9.65
N ASN A 209 -21.41 3.83 -10.28
CA ASN A 209 -20.15 3.16 -9.94
C ASN A 209 -19.67 3.69 -8.58
N ARG A 210 -19.41 2.79 -7.64
CA ARG A 210 -18.97 3.14 -6.29
C ARG A 210 -17.49 2.81 -6.12
N VAL A 211 -17.18 1.53 -5.91
CA VAL A 211 -15.83 1.08 -5.59
C VAL A 211 -15.20 0.40 -6.81
N THR A 212 -14.02 0.84 -7.23
CA THR A 212 -13.30 0.19 -8.33
C THR A 212 -12.87 -1.22 -7.97
N ILE A 213 -13.01 -2.15 -8.91
CA ILE A 213 -12.58 -3.55 -8.76
C ILE A 213 -11.17 -3.69 -9.36
N PRO A 214 -10.17 -4.12 -8.56
CA PRO A 214 -8.83 -4.41 -9.04
C PRO A 214 -8.83 -5.47 -10.16
N LYS A 215 -7.95 -5.30 -11.15
CA LYS A 215 -7.59 -6.34 -12.13
C LYS A 215 -6.59 -7.31 -11.51
N HIS A 216 -5.50 -6.78 -10.95
CA HIS A 216 -4.52 -7.56 -10.20
C HIS A 216 -4.30 -6.96 -8.83
N ILE A 217 -3.90 -7.81 -7.91
CA ILE A 217 -3.41 -7.43 -6.60
C ILE A 217 -1.96 -7.87 -6.52
N TRP A 218 -1.11 -7.00 -5.98
CA TRP A 218 0.32 -7.23 -5.93
C TRP A 218 0.90 -6.80 -4.59
N SER A 219 1.99 -7.43 -4.19
CA SER A 219 2.75 -7.06 -3.01
C SER A 219 4.24 -7.22 -3.28
N ALA A 220 5.05 -6.33 -2.75
CA ALA A 220 6.49 -6.39 -2.81
C ALA A 220 7.07 -6.07 -1.44
N TYR A 221 8.14 -6.76 -1.06
CA TYR A 221 8.86 -6.48 0.18
C TYR A 221 10.31 -6.11 -0.11
N CYS A 222 10.88 -5.34 0.83
CA CYS A 222 12.27 -4.94 0.90
C CYS A 222 12.77 -5.20 2.32
N CYS A 223 13.69 -6.15 2.46
CA CYS A 223 14.40 -6.48 3.69
C CYS A 223 15.91 -6.33 3.42
N PRO A 224 16.51 -5.15 3.71
CA PRO A 224 17.91 -4.89 3.39
C PRO A 224 18.89 -5.69 4.27
N ASP A 225 18.48 -6.03 5.50
CA ASP A 225 19.24 -6.84 6.45
C ASP A 225 18.56 -8.20 6.64
N PHE A 226 19.08 -9.23 5.98
CA PHE A 226 18.54 -10.57 5.95
C PHE A 226 19.62 -11.61 6.26
N ASP A 227 19.21 -12.81 6.67
CA ASP A 227 20.10 -13.88 7.09
C ASP A 227 21.01 -14.36 5.94
N PRO A 228 22.35 -14.28 6.03
CA PRO A 228 23.24 -14.82 5.01
C PRO A 228 23.10 -16.34 4.79
N GLY A 229 22.53 -17.05 5.76
CA GLY A 229 22.24 -18.48 5.76
C GLY A 229 20.89 -18.88 5.16
N VAL A 230 20.17 -17.97 4.49
CA VAL A 230 18.94 -18.34 3.76
C VAL A 230 19.24 -19.51 2.80
N PRO A 231 18.39 -20.56 2.78
CA PRO A 231 18.48 -21.66 1.80
C PRO A 231 18.54 -21.16 0.35
N TYR A 232 19.27 -21.87 -0.50
CA TYR A 232 19.56 -21.45 -1.88
C TYR A 232 18.30 -21.15 -2.70
N ASP A 233 17.24 -21.94 -2.52
CA ASP A 233 15.94 -21.85 -3.17
C ASP A 233 15.08 -20.66 -2.70
N VAL A 234 15.47 -19.99 -1.62
CA VAL A 234 14.81 -18.78 -1.10
C VAL A 234 15.73 -17.55 -1.19
N ARG A 235 17.05 -17.75 -1.20
CA ARG A 235 18.04 -16.66 -1.12
C ARG A 235 17.92 -15.63 -2.25
N TYR A 236 17.59 -16.06 -3.46
CA TYR A 236 17.40 -15.14 -4.60
C TYR A 236 16.19 -14.20 -4.45
N LYS A 237 15.34 -14.43 -3.44
CA LYS A 237 14.19 -13.60 -3.08
C LYS A 237 14.53 -12.53 -2.04
N PHE A 238 15.81 -12.32 -1.73
CA PHE A 238 16.30 -11.26 -0.86
C PHE A 238 17.35 -10.41 -1.60
N PRO A 239 17.48 -9.10 -1.29
CA PRO A 239 16.77 -8.37 -0.23
C PRO A 239 15.33 -7.98 -0.60
N SER A 240 14.93 -8.12 -1.86
CA SER A 240 13.57 -7.76 -2.29
C SER A 240 12.98 -8.75 -3.28
N TYR A 241 11.67 -8.93 -3.20
CA TYR A 241 10.90 -9.75 -4.11
C TYR A 241 9.45 -9.29 -4.19
N ALA A 242 8.73 -9.79 -5.18
CA ALA A 242 7.37 -9.37 -5.46
C ALA A 242 6.46 -10.54 -5.84
N VAL A 243 5.16 -10.31 -5.69
CA VAL A 243 4.09 -11.20 -6.14
C VAL A 243 3.00 -10.38 -6.78
N TYR A 244 2.27 -10.97 -7.72
CA TYR A 244 0.95 -10.49 -8.12
C TYR A 244 0.02 -11.66 -8.44
N GLY A 245 -1.28 -11.44 -8.39
CA GLY A 245 -2.29 -12.39 -8.86
C GLY A 245 -3.46 -11.67 -9.51
N LEU A 246 -4.10 -12.36 -10.45
CA LEU A 246 -5.31 -11.86 -11.12
C LEU A 246 -6.50 -11.96 -10.16
N ASN A 247 -7.24 -10.87 -10.00
CA ASN A 247 -8.42 -10.82 -9.15
C ASN A 247 -9.65 -11.35 -9.90
N ASP A 248 -9.66 -12.65 -10.16
CA ASP A 248 -10.71 -13.33 -10.90
C ASP A 248 -10.95 -14.75 -10.33
N VAL A 249 -11.92 -15.46 -10.88
CA VAL A 249 -12.27 -16.85 -10.50
C VAL A 249 -11.53 -17.91 -11.33
N LEU A 250 -10.89 -17.51 -12.43
CA LEU A 250 -10.10 -18.36 -13.31
C LEU A 250 -8.71 -17.74 -13.52
N ASP A 251 -7.71 -18.58 -13.76
CA ASP A 251 -6.32 -18.17 -14.04
C ASP A 251 -5.72 -17.20 -13.00
N ASN A 252 -6.13 -17.37 -11.75
CA ASN A 252 -5.90 -16.47 -10.64
C ASN A 252 -4.78 -16.93 -9.70
N TYR A 253 -3.83 -17.70 -10.23
CA TYR A 253 -2.67 -18.13 -9.47
C TYR A 253 -1.80 -16.94 -9.03
N VAL A 254 -1.12 -17.11 -7.89
CA VAL A 254 -0.09 -16.17 -7.44
C VAL A 254 1.19 -16.35 -8.25
N ASN A 255 1.73 -15.25 -8.75
CA ASN A 255 2.91 -15.20 -9.61
C ASN A 255 4.04 -14.47 -8.88
N GLU A 256 5.02 -15.24 -8.42
CA GLU A 256 6.24 -14.75 -7.81
C GLU A 256 7.21 -14.18 -8.85
N VAL A 257 7.65 -12.94 -8.67
CA VAL A 257 8.48 -12.21 -9.64
C VAL A 257 9.49 -11.28 -8.97
N SER A 258 10.49 -10.84 -9.74
CA SER A 258 11.36 -9.75 -9.29
C SER A 258 10.60 -8.42 -9.19
N PRO A 259 11.03 -7.48 -8.33
CA PRO A 259 10.42 -6.16 -8.25
C PRO A 259 10.38 -5.44 -9.60
N LYS A 260 11.41 -5.60 -10.43
CA LYS A 260 11.45 -5.02 -11.79
C LYS A 260 10.35 -5.55 -12.72
N ARG A 261 10.00 -6.83 -12.62
CA ARG A 261 8.89 -7.41 -13.39
C ARG A 261 7.55 -6.89 -12.89
N LEU A 262 7.39 -6.74 -11.58
CA LEU A 262 6.19 -6.12 -11.01
C LEU A 262 6.07 -4.64 -11.43
N GLU A 263 7.15 -3.86 -11.38
CA GLU A 263 7.16 -2.47 -11.87
C GLU A 263 6.74 -2.38 -13.34
N ALA A 264 7.16 -3.34 -14.18
CA ALA A 264 6.75 -3.41 -15.58
C ALA A 264 5.25 -3.76 -15.75
N LEU A 265 4.70 -4.61 -14.88
CA LEU A 265 3.26 -4.85 -14.82
C LEU A 265 2.51 -3.56 -14.48
N VAL A 266 2.92 -2.85 -13.42
CA VAL A 266 2.26 -1.60 -12.99
C VAL A 266 2.33 -0.54 -14.08
N ARG A 267 3.49 -0.33 -14.72
CA ARG A 267 3.63 0.61 -15.86
C ARG A 267 2.72 0.30 -17.04
N ARG A 268 2.43 -0.98 -17.28
CA ARG A 268 1.56 -1.39 -18.39
C ARG A 268 0.08 -1.17 -18.07
N GLU A 269 -0.32 -1.36 -16.81
CA GLU A 269 -1.72 -1.44 -16.42
C GLU A 269 -2.24 -0.17 -15.70
N MET A 270 -1.34 0.71 -15.25
CA MET A 270 -1.67 1.91 -14.47
C MET A 270 -1.01 3.16 -15.08
N PRO A 271 -1.60 4.36 -14.90
CA PRO A 271 -1.07 5.62 -15.43
C PRO A 271 0.09 6.15 -14.56
N VAL A 272 1.17 5.40 -14.49
CA VAL A 272 2.41 5.78 -13.80
C VAL A 272 3.47 6.19 -14.81
N ASP A 273 4.45 6.97 -14.37
CA ASP A 273 5.56 7.43 -15.20
C ASP A 273 6.52 6.28 -15.55
N GLN A 274 7.33 6.49 -16.60
CA GLN A 274 8.24 5.46 -17.11
C GLN A 274 9.30 5.02 -16.11
N ASP A 275 9.65 5.89 -15.16
CA ASP A 275 10.61 5.64 -14.09
C ASP A 275 9.96 5.10 -12.81
N PHE A 276 8.72 4.58 -12.90
CA PHE A 276 8.03 3.96 -11.77
C PHE A 276 8.94 2.94 -11.05
N GLN A 277 9.11 3.15 -9.76
CA GLN A 277 10.01 2.37 -8.91
C GLN A 277 9.37 2.12 -7.54
N LEU A 278 9.33 0.85 -7.12
CA LEU A 278 8.68 0.47 -5.85
C LEU A 278 9.48 0.90 -4.62
N PHE A 279 10.79 0.63 -4.63
CA PHE A 279 11.68 0.91 -3.51
C PHE A 279 12.82 1.80 -3.96
N HIS A 280 13.16 2.79 -3.13
CA HIS A 280 14.35 3.61 -3.35
C HIS A 280 15.58 2.73 -3.60
N SER A 281 16.35 3.06 -4.64
CA SER A 281 17.56 2.33 -5.02
C SER A 281 17.37 0.81 -5.18
N ASN A 282 16.15 0.36 -5.51
CA ASN A 282 15.79 -1.06 -5.67
C ASN A 282 16.06 -1.93 -4.43
N CYS A 283 15.94 -1.38 -3.21
CA CYS A 283 16.24 -2.12 -1.98
C CYS A 283 17.70 -2.62 -1.88
N ILE A 284 18.63 -1.95 -2.55
CA ILE A 284 20.05 -2.26 -2.44
C ILE A 284 20.59 -1.51 -1.22
N PRO A 285 21.17 -2.19 -0.21
CA PRO A 285 21.80 -1.53 0.92
C PRO A 285 22.87 -0.53 0.44
N ALA A 286 22.97 0.62 1.12
CA ALA A 286 24.09 1.53 0.89
C ALA A 286 25.38 0.78 1.26
N VAL A 287 26.33 0.71 0.31
CA VAL A 287 27.67 0.12 0.50
C VAL A 287 28.51 1.02 1.38
#